data_AF-A0A0F9DY79-F1
#
_entry.id   AF-A0A0F9DY79-F1
#
_cell.length_a   1.000
_cell.length_b   1.000
_cell.length_c   1.000
_cell.angle_alpha   90.00
_cell.angle_beta   90.00
_cell.angle_gamma   90.00
#
_symmetry.space_group_name_H-M   'P 1'
#
loop_
_entity.id
_entity.type
_entity.pdbx_description
1 polymer ?
#
loop_
_entity_poly.entity_id
_entity_poly.type
_entity_poly.pdbx_seq_one_letter_code
_entity_poly.pdbx_strand_id
1 'polypeptide(L)'
;MAVDEGIKEALEVLELPPDAGIREVRAAYKRLKELYAKGSLATVPVEDDLSQEKHEELLAQIEDAYKKIVARMEGEGGPGLDTMRLDEEGLRKAGIERLDGRGLKQVREMMGVGLGEIEMKTRVTSRYLIAIEEHNFSVLPEDVFVQGYVSGYARAIGLDHERAVRDFLLALQSWRANK
;
A
#
# COMPACT_ATOMS: atom_id res chain seq x y z
N MET A 1 -10.25 16.23 24.12
CA MET A 1 -9.81 16.48 22.73
C MET A 1 -10.97 16.12 21.85
N ALA A 2 -11.61 17.12 21.22
CA ALA A 2 -12.82 16.92 20.43
C ALA A 2 -12.43 16.13 19.18
N VAL A 3 -12.91 14.90 19.10
CA VAL A 3 -12.86 14.13 17.87
C VAL A 3 -13.72 14.90 16.87
N ASP A 4 -13.06 15.48 15.88
CA ASP A 4 -13.60 16.32 14.81
C ASP A 4 -14.87 15.64 14.25
N GLU A 5 -16.02 16.27 14.43
CA GLU A 5 -17.35 15.69 14.18
C GLU A 5 -17.46 15.16 12.73
N GLY A 6 -16.79 15.83 11.79
CA GLY A 6 -16.72 15.41 10.38
C GLY A 6 -15.92 14.13 10.10
N ILE A 7 -14.98 13.72 10.97
CA ILE A 7 -14.29 12.42 10.81
C ILE A 7 -15.20 11.29 11.26
N LYS A 8 -15.97 11.50 12.33
CA LYS A 8 -16.91 10.51 12.84
C LYS A 8 -18.00 10.22 11.82
N GLU A 9 -18.56 11.26 11.22
CA GLU A 9 -19.54 11.12 10.14
C GLU A 9 -18.98 10.34 8.94
N ALA A 10 -17.74 10.64 8.54
CA ALA A 10 -17.11 9.92 7.43
C ALA A 10 -16.79 8.45 7.78
N LEU A 11 -16.42 8.15 9.03
CA LEU A 11 -16.19 6.78 9.50
C LEU A 11 -17.49 5.98 9.55
N GLU A 12 -18.60 6.62 9.92
CA GLU A 12 -19.94 6.03 9.90
C GLU A 12 -20.36 5.64 8.47
N VAL A 13 -20.06 6.47 7.47
CA VAL A 13 -20.29 6.15 6.04
C VAL A 13 -19.50 4.91 5.60
N LEU A 14 -18.32 4.66 6.19
CA LEU A 14 -17.54 3.44 5.93
C LEU A 14 -17.90 2.27 6.85
N GLU A 15 -18.94 2.41 7.68
CA GLU A 15 -19.37 1.44 8.69
C GLU A 15 -18.26 1.07 9.70
N LEU A 16 -17.43 2.05 10.07
CA LEU A 16 -16.28 1.87 10.96
C LEU A 16 -16.48 2.55 12.32
N PRO A 17 -15.89 2.00 13.39
CA PRO A 17 -15.91 2.65 14.69
C PRO A 17 -15.03 3.92 14.69
N PRO A 18 -15.31 4.88 15.60
CA PRO A 18 -14.64 6.20 15.62
C PRO A 18 -13.15 6.15 15.97
N ASP A 19 -12.65 5.01 16.44
CA ASP A 19 -11.24 4.72 16.75
C ASP A 19 -10.54 3.92 15.64
N ALA A 20 -11.21 3.67 14.51
CA ALA A 20 -10.66 2.88 13.41
C ALA A 20 -9.39 3.51 12.82
N GLY A 21 -8.38 2.67 12.59
CA GLY A 21 -7.11 3.09 12.01
C GLY A 21 -7.15 3.19 10.49
N ILE A 22 -6.19 3.91 9.89
CA ILE A 22 -6.08 4.12 8.43
C ILE A 22 -6.08 2.81 7.61
N ARG A 23 -5.57 1.71 8.20
CA ARG A 23 -5.59 0.37 7.58
C ARG A 23 -7.00 -0.19 7.47
N GLU A 24 -7.83 -0.01 8.50
CA GLU A 24 -9.21 -0.45 8.54
C GLU A 24 -10.06 0.40 7.60
N VAL A 25 -9.82 1.71 7.57
CA VAL A 25 -10.42 2.66 6.61
C VAL A 25 -10.18 2.22 5.17
N ARG A 26 -8.93 1.88 4.82
CA ARG A 26 -8.58 1.38 3.47
C ARG A 26 -9.24 0.04 3.14
N ALA A 27 -9.26 -0.88 4.10
CA ALA A 27 -9.88 -2.19 3.92
C ALA A 27 -11.40 -2.08 3.73
N ALA A 28 -12.06 -1.24 4.52
CA ALA A 28 -13.49 -0.96 4.41
C ALA A 28 -13.83 -0.30 3.08
N TYR A 29 -13.09 0.73 2.68
CA TYR A 29 -13.26 1.38 1.38
C TYR A 29 -13.20 0.38 0.22
N LYS A 30 -12.17 -0.49 0.21
CA LYS A 30 -12.02 -1.52 -0.83
C LYS A 30 -13.18 -2.50 -0.82
N ARG A 31 -13.60 -2.97 0.36
CA ARG A 31 -14.72 -3.90 0.52
C ARG A 31 -16.03 -3.28 -0.01
N LEU A 32 -16.36 -2.07 0.41
CA LEU A 32 -17.58 -1.38 -0.01
C LEU A 32 -17.54 -1.14 -1.52
N LYS A 33 -16.42 -0.62 -2.05
CA LYS A 33 -16.26 -0.42 -3.49
C LYS A 33 -16.42 -1.72 -4.28
N GLU A 34 -15.93 -2.86 -3.79
CA GLU A 34 -16.12 -4.17 -4.44
C GLU A 34 -17.56 -4.69 -4.34
N LEU A 35 -18.23 -4.50 -3.19
CA LEU A 35 -19.62 -4.91 -2.98
C LEU A 35 -20.57 -4.18 -3.94
N TYR A 36 -20.33 -2.89 -4.14
CA TYR A 36 -21.13 -2.04 -5.03
C TYR A 36 -20.68 -2.17 -6.50
N ALA A 37 -19.38 -2.26 -6.81
CA ALA A 37 -18.89 -2.40 -8.20
C ALA A 37 -19.26 -3.72 -8.90
N LYS A 38 -19.54 -4.80 -8.15
CA LYS A 38 -19.92 -6.10 -8.73
C LYS A 38 -21.42 -6.31 -8.94
N GLY A 39 -22.24 -5.27 -8.78
CA GLY A 39 -23.67 -5.34 -9.14
C GLY A 39 -24.45 -6.41 -8.36
N SER A 40 -24.17 -6.60 -7.07
CA SER A 40 -24.78 -7.69 -6.29
C SER A 40 -25.77 -7.20 -5.25
N LEU A 41 -27.06 -7.31 -5.60
CA LEU A 41 -28.10 -7.94 -4.77
C LEU A 41 -28.12 -7.55 -3.27
N ALA A 42 -28.73 -6.41 -2.94
CA ALA A 42 -29.39 -6.23 -1.65
C ALA A 42 -30.87 -5.93 -1.90
N THR A 43 -31.61 -7.01 -2.18
CA THR A 43 -33.04 -7.19 -1.86
C THR A 43 -34.01 -6.02 -2.08
N VAL A 44 -34.33 -5.65 -3.32
CA VAL A 44 -35.72 -5.34 -3.73
C VAL A 44 -35.84 -5.51 -5.26
N PRO A 45 -36.84 -6.22 -5.80
CA PRO A 45 -37.14 -6.18 -7.23
C PRO A 45 -38.15 -5.05 -7.49
N VAL A 46 -37.71 -3.86 -7.91
CA VAL A 46 -38.62 -2.87 -8.49
C VAL A 46 -37.95 -2.08 -9.62
N GLU A 47 -38.67 -2.05 -10.72
CA GLU A 47 -38.58 -1.21 -11.91
C GLU A 47 -38.14 0.24 -11.60
N ASP A 48 -37.02 0.70 -12.18
CA ASP A 48 -36.83 2.05 -12.76
C ASP A 48 -35.34 2.32 -13.08
N ASP A 49 -35.09 3.12 -14.13
CA ASP A 49 -33.77 3.70 -14.46
C ASP A 49 -33.14 4.52 -13.30
N LEU A 50 -33.91 4.80 -12.24
CA LEU A 50 -33.49 5.47 -10.99
C LEU A 50 -32.61 4.61 -10.05
N SER A 51 -32.37 3.34 -10.38
CA SER A 51 -31.51 2.41 -9.59
C SER A 51 -30.01 2.71 -9.75
N GLN A 52 -29.58 3.19 -10.92
CA GLN A 52 -28.16 3.50 -11.19
C GLN A 52 -27.72 4.82 -10.57
N GLU A 53 -28.55 5.87 -10.61
CA GLU A 53 -28.21 7.18 -10.00
C GLU A 53 -27.94 7.05 -8.50
N LYS A 54 -28.79 6.32 -7.77
CA LYS A 54 -28.59 6.09 -6.33
C LYS A 54 -27.33 5.27 -6.02
N HIS A 55 -26.96 4.36 -6.92
CA HIS A 55 -25.74 3.57 -6.79
C HIS A 55 -24.50 4.44 -7.00
N GLU A 56 -24.53 5.32 -8.00
CA GLU A 56 -23.48 6.31 -8.23
C GLU A 56 -23.38 7.31 -7.07
N GLU A 57 -24.51 7.78 -6.53
CA GLU A 57 -24.56 8.64 -5.35
C GLU A 57 -23.92 7.96 -4.13
N LEU A 58 -24.22 6.69 -3.89
CA LEU A 58 -23.65 5.94 -2.78
C LEU A 58 -22.15 5.72 -2.94
N LEU A 59 -21.69 5.38 -4.15
CA LEU A 59 -20.26 5.27 -4.46
C LEU A 59 -19.56 6.63 -4.26
N ALA A 60 -20.18 7.72 -4.68
CA ALA A 60 -19.66 9.07 -4.50
C ALA A 60 -19.54 9.42 -3.00
N GLN A 61 -20.53 9.06 -2.18
CA GLN A 61 -20.48 9.25 -0.72
C GLN A 61 -19.34 8.44 -0.08
N ILE A 62 -19.17 7.18 -0.48
CA ILE A 62 -18.08 6.31 -0.01
C ILE A 62 -16.71 6.91 -0.38
N GLU A 63 -16.57 7.42 -1.61
CA GLU A 63 -15.33 8.05 -2.06
C GLU A 63 -15.04 9.37 -1.34
N ASP A 64 -16.05 10.21 -1.13
CA ASP A 64 -15.89 11.48 -0.41
C ASP A 64 -15.54 11.25 1.06
N ALA A 65 -16.19 10.31 1.72
CA ALA A 65 -15.88 9.90 3.09
C ALA A 65 -14.45 9.36 3.21
N TYR A 66 -14.03 8.47 2.30
CA TYR A 66 -12.66 7.98 2.25
C TYR A 66 -11.67 9.15 2.08
N LYS A 67 -11.89 10.04 1.11
CA LYS A 67 -11.02 11.20 0.88
C LYS A 67 -10.92 12.12 2.10
N LYS A 68 -12.02 12.38 2.80
CA LYS A 68 -12.05 13.21 4.03
C LYS A 68 -11.26 12.57 5.17
N ILE A 69 -11.47 11.29 5.44
CA ILE A 69 -10.75 10.56 6.49
C ILE A 69 -9.27 10.52 6.16
N VAL A 70 -8.94 10.15 4.92
CA VAL A 70 -7.58 10.02 4.41
C VAL A 70 -6.88 11.37 4.43
N ALA A 71 -7.45 12.45 3.90
CA ALA A 71 -6.83 13.79 3.95
C ALA A 71 -6.53 14.26 5.38
N ARG A 72 -7.33 13.82 6.36
CA ARG A 72 -7.18 14.19 7.78
C ARG A 72 -6.24 13.27 8.56
N MET A 73 -6.29 11.97 8.30
CA MET A 73 -5.47 10.92 8.93
C MET A 73 -4.11 10.72 8.25
N GLU A 74 -3.97 11.04 6.95
CA GLU A 74 -2.69 11.03 6.22
C GLU A 74 -1.78 12.21 6.60
N GLY A 75 -2.25 13.12 7.48
CA GLY A 75 -1.35 13.91 8.32
C GLY A 75 -0.50 13.07 9.29
N GLU A 76 -0.84 11.80 9.51
CA GLU A 76 -0.17 10.86 10.43
C GLU A 76 0.06 9.43 9.86
N GLY A 77 -0.39 9.08 8.65
CA GLY A 77 -0.20 7.73 8.09
C GLY A 77 -0.29 7.65 6.57
N GLY A 78 0.87 7.60 5.90
CA GLY A 78 1.06 7.82 4.46
C GLY A 78 0.36 6.87 3.46
N PRO A 79 0.35 7.25 2.17
CA PRO A 79 -0.68 6.92 1.18
C PRO A 79 -0.69 5.48 0.68
N GLY A 80 -1.89 4.98 0.43
CA GLY A 80 -2.16 3.61 0.00
C GLY A 80 -1.59 3.27 -1.38
N LEU A 81 -1.58 1.97 -1.67
CA LEU A 81 -0.88 1.27 -2.76
C LEU A 81 -1.13 1.74 -4.19
N ASP A 82 -2.09 2.63 -4.43
CA ASP A 82 -2.51 3.01 -5.79
C ASP A 82 -2.26 4.49 -6.13
N THR A 83 -1.92 5.35 -5.16
CA THR A 83 -1.89 6.81 -5.38
C THR A 83 -0.50 7.47 -5.34
N MET A 84 0.55 6.77 -4.90
CA MET A 84 1.93 7.28 -5.02
C MET A 84 2.74 6.39 -5.96
N ARG A 85 2.68 6.66 -7.27
CA ARG A 85 3.86 6.37 -8.10
C ARG A 85 4.92 7.36 -7.64
N LEU A 86 5.81 6.92 -6.75
CA LEU A 86 7.01 7.68 -6.43
C LEU A 86 7.89 7.64 -7.66
N ASP A 87 7.78 8.68 -8.47
CA ASP A 87 8.73 8.98 -9.53
C ASP A 87 10.09 9.36 -8.93
N GLU A 88 11.08 9.51 -9.79
CA GLU A 88 12.45 9.89 -9.39
C GLU A 88 12.48 11.18 -8.57
N GLU A 89 11.58 12.13 -8.85
CA GLU A 89 11.53 13.38 -8.10
C GLU A 89 10.94 13.19 -6.69
N GLY A 90 9.93 12.33 -6.54
CA GLY A 90 9.37 11.92 -5.27
C GLY A 90 10.39 11.19 -4.40
N LEU A 91 11.14 10.25 -4.97
CA LEU A 91 12.23 9.55 -4.29
C LEU A 91 13.31 10.53 -3.80
N ARG A 92 13.71 11.49 -4.65
CA ARG A 92 14.71 12.51 -4.27
C ARG A 92 14.22 13.41 -3.14
N LYS A 93 12.97 13.88 -3.19
CA LYS A 93 12.37 14.71 -2.12
C LYS A 93 12.26 13.96 -0.80
N ALA A 94 12.06 12.64 -0.86
CA ALA A 94 12.05 11.77 0.31
C ALA A 94 13.47 11.43 0.84
N GLY A 95 14.54 11.90 0.20
CA GLY A 95 15.91 11.59 0.58
C GLY A 95 16.34 10.16 0.24
N ILE A 96 15.65 9.50 -0.69
CA ILE A 96 15.89 8.11 -1.08
C ILE A 96 16.80 8.10 -2.32
N GLU A 97 18.10 8.03 -2.09
CA GLU A 97 19.11 8.04 -3.16
C GLU A 97 19.27 6.68 -3.86
N ARG A 98 19.02 5.57 -3.15
CA ARG A 98 19.20 4.20 -3.64
C ARG A 98 17.99 3.34 -3.32
N LEU A 99 17.64 2.47 -4.25
CA LEU A 99 16.58 1.47 -4.08
C LEU A 99 17.16 0.10 -3.66
N ASP A 100 18.08 0.12 -2.71
CA ASP A 100 18.54 -1.10 -2.03
C ASP A 100 17.58 -1.47 -0.89
N GLY A 101 17.97 -2.41 -0.02
CA GLY A 101 17.19 -2.79 1.17
C GLY A 101 16.61 -1.64 1.99
N ARG A 102 17.42 -0.64 2.32
CA ARG A 102 16.98 0.48 3.17
C ARG A 102 16.03 1.41 2.43
N GLY A 103 16.31 1.72 1.17
CA GLY A 103 15.42 2.54 0.35
C GLY A 103 14.06 1.86 0.12
N LEU A 104 14.08 0.56 -0.16
CA LEU A 104 12.87 -0.25 -0.32
C LEU A 104 12.02 -0.29 0.97
N LYS A 105 12.66 -0.36 2.15
CA LYS A 105 11.99 -0.24 3.44
C LYS A 105 11.32 1.12 3.62
N GLN A 106 12.08 2.20 3.38
CA GLN A 106 11.57 3.57 3.53
C GLN A 106 10.34 3.81 2.65
N VAL A 107 10.40 3.43 1.37
CA VAL A 107 9.25 3.56 0.49
C VAL A 107 8.07 2.74 0.98
N ARG A 108 8.29 1.46 1.35
CA ARG A 108 7.22 0.61 1.88
C ARG A 108 6.53 1.24 3.09
N GLU A 109 7.30 1.79 4.02
CA GLU A 109 6.80 2.44 5.24
C GLU A 109 6.05 3.73 4.92
N MET A 110 6.55 4.56 4.00
CA MET A 110 5.85 5.75 3.51
C MET A 110 4.50 5.41 2.87
N MET A 111 4.41 4.27 2.18
CA MET A 111 3.16 3.77 1.58
C MET A 111 2.25 3.03 2.58
N GLY A 112 2.67 2.90 3.84
CA GLY A 112 1.93 2.18 4.88
C GLY A 112 1.77 0.67 4.63
N VAL A 113 2.63 0.09 3.77
CA VAL A 113 2.53 -1.32 3.34
C VAL A 113 3.19 -2.24 4.36
N GLY A 114 2.50 -3.31 4.75
CA GLY A 114 3.03 -4.33 5.64
C GLY A 114 3.84 -5.39 4.89
N LEU A 115 4.84 -5.98 5.55
CA LEU A 115 5.63 -7.08 4.98
C LEU A 115 4.76 -8.29 4.59
N GLY A 116 3.73 -8.61 5.38
CA GLY A 116 2.79 -9.69 5.07
C GLY A 116 2.02 -9.47 3.76
N GLU A 117 1.80 -8.23 3.35
CA GLU A 117 1.17 -7.93 2.07
C GLU A 117 2.11 -8.20 0.90
N ILE A 118 3.39 -7.81 1.04
CA ILE A 118 4.43 -8.11 0.04
C ILE A 118 4.64 -9.61 -0.06
N GLU A 119 4.64 -10.33 1.07
CA GLU A 119 4.74 -11.78 1.11
C GLU A 119 3.58 -12.45 0.34
N MET A 120 2.34 -12.01 0.53
CA MET A 120 1.20 -12.54 -0.23
C MET A 120 1.33 -12.29 -1.74
N LYS A 121 1.80 -11.10 -2.15
CA LYS A 121 1.94 -10.72 -3.57
C LYS A 121 3.10 -11.44 -4.27
N THR A 122 4.22 -11.62 -3.57
CA THR A 122 5.49 -12.06 -4.15
C THR A 122 5.82 -13.52 -3.85
N ARG A 123 5.15 -14.11 -2.85
CA ARG A 123 5.48 -15.42 -2.25
C ARG A 123 6.89 -15.49 -1.64
N VAL A 124 7.52 -14.34 -1.42
CA VAL A 124 8.79 -14.23 -0.70
C VAL A 124 8.47 -14.15 0.78
N THR A 125 9.02 -15.07 1.57
CA THR A 125 8.71 -15.13 3.00
C THR A 125 9.20 -13.88 3.74
N SER A 126 8.48 -13.47 4.79
CA SER A 126 8.87 -12.33 5.63
C SER A 126 10.32 -12.40 6.11
N ARG A 127 10.85 -13.61 6.35
CA ARG A 127 12.27 -13.82 6.69
C ARG A 127 13.24 -13.20 5.67
N TYR A 128 12.99 -13.41 4.37
CA TYR A 128 13.83 -12.85 3.32
C TYR A 128 13.53 -11.37 3.06
N LEU A 129 12.28 -10.94 3.20
CA LEU A 129 11.92 -9.53 3.08
C LEU A 129 12.64 -8.69 4.14
N ILE A 130 12.62 -9.13 5.41
CA ILE A 130 13.36 -8.49 6.51
C ILE A 130 14.86 -8.48 6.21
N ALA A 131 15.43 -9.61 5.76
CA ALA A 131 16.84 -9.69 5.43
C ALA A 131 17.26 -8.75 4.29
N ILE A 132 16.38 -8.55 3.30
CA ILE A 132 16.57 -7.55 2.24
C ILE A 132 16.60 -6.16 2.86
N GLU A 133 15.59 -5.79 3.65
CA GLU A 133 15.48 -4.47 4.27
C GLU A 133 16.66 -4.10 5.18
N GLU A 134 17.16 -5.09 5.93
CA GLU A 134 18.23 -4.92 6.92
C GLU A 134 19.63 -5.14 6.32
N HIS A 135 19.75 -5.44 5.02
CA HIS A 135 21.00 -5.89 4.40
C HIS A 135 21.66 -7.06 5.14
N ASN A 136 20.85 -7.94 5.72
CA ASN A 136 21.35 -9.17 6.34
C ASN A 136 21.70 -10.19 5.25
N PHE A 137 22.78 -9.92 4.53
CA PHE A 137 23.23 -10.71 3.38
C PHE A 137 23.61 -12.15 3.76
N SER A 138 23.90 -12.41 5.04
CA SER A 138 24.30 -13.73 5.53
C SER A 138 23.21 -14.79 5.45
N VAL A 139 21.94 -14.38 5.46
CA VAL A 139 20.79 -15.30 5.40
C VAL A 139 20.15 -15.38 4.02
N LEU A 140 20.60 -14.54 3.07
CA LEU A 140 20.08 -14.52 1.72
C LEU A 140 20.60 -15.72 0.91
N PRO A 141 19.79 -16.30 0.01
CA PRO A 141 20.21 -17.39 -0.87
C PRO A 141 21.12 -16.90 -2.01
N GLU A 142 21.32 -17.74 -3.02
CA GLU A 142 22.08 -17.38 -4.23
C GLU A 142 21.49 -16.16 -4.96
N ASP A 143 22.37 -15.41 -5.63
CA ASP A 143 22.06 -14.10 -6.23
C ASP A 143 20.88 -14.16 -7.20
N VAL A 144 20.72 -15.26 -7.95
CA VAL A 144 19.61 -15.47 -8.88
C VAL A 144 18.25 -15.42 -8.17
N PHE A 145 18.16 -15.96 -6.95
CA PHE A 145 16.93 -15.93 -6.17
C PHE A 145 16.71 -14.56 -5.56
N VAL A 146 17.78 -13.96 -5.02
CA VAL A 146 17.74 -12.62 -4.43
C VAL A 146 17.27 -11.59 -5.46
N GLN A 147 17.76 -11.67 -6.69
CA GLN A 147 17.31 -10.84 -7.80
C GLN A 147 15.79 -10.95 -8.01
N GLY A 148 15.25 -12.17 -8.01
CA GLY A 148 13.81 -12.41 -8.10
C GLY A 148 13.04 -11.78 -6.93
N TYR A 149 13.58 -11.89 -5.71
CA TYR A 149 12.95 -11.36 -4.51
C TYR A 149 12.91 -9.83 -4.50
N VAL A 150 14.04 -9.18 -4.78
CA VAL A 150 14.14 -7.71 -4.86
C VAL A 150 13.28 -7.17 -6.00
N SER A 151 13.29 -7.84 -7.15
CA SER A 151 12.47 -7.46 -8.30
C SER A 151 10.96 -7.56 -7.98
N GLY A 152 10.53 -8.65 -7.33
CA GLY A 152 9.16 -8.83 -6.89
C GLY A 152 8.74 -7.79 -5.85
N TYR A 153 9.62 -7.51 -4.88
CA TYR A 153 9.41 -6.50 -3.86
C TYR A 153 9.15 -5.12 -4.47
N ALA A 154 10.06 -4.64 -5.32
CA ALA A 154 9.97 -3.32 -5.94
C ALA A 154 8.69 -3.18 -6.80
N ARG A 155 8.35 -4.22 -7.57
CA ARG A 155 7.08 -4.25 -8.33
C ARG A 155 5.85 -4.20 -7.43
N ALA A 156 5.87 -4.89 -6.29
CA ALA A 156 4.74 -4.93 -5.36
C ALA A 156 4.39 -3.57 -4.75
N ILE A 157 5.36 -2.66 -4.70
CA ILE A 157 5.21 -1.26 -4.23
C ILE A 157 5.32 -0.23 -5.36
N GLY A 158 5.22 -0.65 -6.62
CA GLY A 158 5.13 0.27 -7.78
C GLY A 158 6.42 1.01 -8.14
N LEU A 159 7.59 0.52 -7.72
CA LEU A 159 8.90 1.11 -8.02
C LEU A 159 9.56 0.50 -9.26
N ASP A 160 10.59 1.19 -9.77
CA ASP A 160 11.50 0.65 -10.78
C ASP A 160 12.29 -0.54 -10.22
N HIS A 161 11.89 -1.74 -10.66
CA HIS A 161 12.52 -2.98 -10.23
C HIS A 161 13.92 -3.19 -10.80
N GLU A 162 14.26 -2.61 -11.95
CA GLU A 162 15.60 -2.76 -12.54
C GLU A 162 16.61 -1.96 -11.74
N ARG A 163 16.26 -0.73 -11.37
CA ARG A 163 17.06 0.07 -10.45
C ARG A 163 17.21 -0.61 -9.10
N ALA A 164 16.12 -1.10 -8.51
CA ALA A 164 16.18 -1.77 -7.22
C ALA A 164 17.11 -3.00 -7.23
N VAL A 165 17.00 -3.83 -8.26
CA VAL A 165 17.88 -4.99 -8.43
C VAL A 165 19.34 -4.56 -8.57
N ARG A 166 19.65 -3.58 -9.43
CA ARG A 166 21.03 -3.10 -9.59
C ARG A 166 21.60 -2.58 -8.27
N ASP A 167 20.88 -1.68 -7.59
CA ASP A 167 21.34 -1.04 -6.37
C ASP A 167 21.56 -2.06 -5.26
N PHE A 168 20.69 -3.06 -5.15
CA PHE A 168 20.82 -4.13 -4.17
C PHE A 168 21.99 -5.07 -4.48
N LEU A 169 22.10 -5.55 -5.73
CA LEU A 169 23.14 -6.50 -6.12
C LEU A 169 24.54 -5.91 -6.00
N LEU A 170 24.72 -4.60 -6.29
CA LEU A 170 25.99 -3.93 -6.06
C LEU A 170 26.43 -4.02 -4.59
N ALA A 171 25.50 -3.84 -3.64
CA ALA A 171 25.80 -3.96 -2.21
C ALA A 171 26.10 -5.43 -1.81
N LEU A 172 25.29 -6.38 -2.29
CA LEU A 172 25.45 -7.80 -2.00
C LEU A 172 26.78 -8.35 -2.54
N GLN A 173 27.14 -8.02 -3.78
CA GLN A 173 28.40 -8.44 -4.39
C GLN A 173 29.61 -7.86 -3.65
N SER A 174 29.53 -6.58 -3.25
CA SER A 174 30.56 -5.94 -2.45
C SER A 174 30.75 -6.66 -1.11
N TRP A 175 29.67 -7.09 -0.47
CA TRP A 175 29.75 -7.89 0.76
C TRP A 175 30.35 -9.27 0.51
N ARG A 176 29.91 -9.98 -0.54
CA ARG A 176 30.42 -11.32 -0.90
C ARG A 176 31.92 -11.31 -1.23
N ALA A 177 32.41 -10.25 -1.87
CA ALA A 177 33.82 -10.10 -2.21
C ALA A 177 34.73 -9.83 -1.00
N ASN A 178 34.17 -9.29 0.09
CA ASN A 178 34.90 -8.91 1.30
C ASN A 178 34.66 -9.87 2.48
N LYS A 179 34.06 -11.04 2.22
CA LYS A 179 33.78 -12.09 3.19
C LYS A 179 34.91 -13.10 3.24
#